data_AF-A0A818Z1H5-F1
#
_entry.id   AF-A0A818Z1H5-F1
#
_cell.length_a   1.000
_cell.length_b   1.000
_cell.length_c   1.000
_cell.angle_alpha   90.00
_cell.angle_beta   90.00
_cell.angle_gamma   90.00
#
_symmetry.space_group_name_H-M   'P 1'
#
loop_
_entity.id
_entity.type
_entity.pdbx_description
1 polymer ?
#
loop_
_entity_poly.entity_id
_entity_poly.type
_entity_poly.pdbx_seq_one_letter_code
_entity_poly.pdbx_strand_id
1 'polypeptide(L)'
;MLTLPCSKCFGACNSILFFIVILRSSMFYPLAISCGFMGLFLLPLLPVVFEYAVECTYPVNATWSTGLLLSVSNVLGGIFVFILEGLIKRNVPEYTPGVVVTSAATFILCVMIIGALPLLFYYVPYLRLHSEVPHIIKHTANTNAHLGVNEGLS
;
A
#
# COMPACT_ATOMS: atom_id res chain seq x y z
N MET A 1 2.47 -18.46 3.59
CA MET A 1 2.01 -17.35 4.46
C MET A 1 3.14 -16.53 5.11
N LEU A 2 4.42 -16.95 5.11
CA LEU A 2 5.51 -16.21 5.76
C LEU A 2 6.22 -15.13 4.90
N THR A 3 5.87 -14.98 3.62
CA THR A 3 6.55 -14.06 2.68
C THR A 3 5.95 -12.65 2.62
N LEU A 4 4.74 -12.44 3.17
CA LEU A 4 4.07 -11.13 3.17
C LEU A 4 4.76 -10.01 3.99
N PRO A 5 5.31 -10.26 5.21
CA PRO A 5 5.94 -9.20 5.98
C PRO A 5 7.24 -8.68 5.35
N CYS A 6 8.04 -9.56 4.74
CA CYS A 6 9.29 -9.16 4.06
C CYS A 6 9.04 -8.26 2.85
N SER A 7 7.96 -8.50 2.09
CA SER A 7 7.63 -7.68 0.91
C SER A 7 7.21 -6.25 1.31
N LYS A 8 6.45 -6.09 2.41
CA LYS A 8 6.00 -4.78 2.89
C LYS A 8 7.16 -3.88 3.33
N CYS A 9 8.16 -4.43 4.02
CA CYS A 9 9.37 -3.68 4.40
C CYS A 9 10.20 -3.26 3.18
N PHE A 10 10.30 -4.11 2.16
CA PHE A 10 11.04 -3.78 0.94
C PHE A 10 10.42 -2.60 0.18
N GLY A 11 9.09 -2.51 0.14
CA GLY A 11 8.37 -1.39 -0.45
C GLY A 11 8.58 -0.07 0.30
N ALA A 12 8.49 -0.10 1.64
CA ALA A 12 8.72 1.08 2.49
C ALA A 12 10.16 1.58 2.41
N CYS A 13 11.15 0.68 2.39
CA CYS A 13 12.55 1.06 2.22
C CYS A 13 12.81 1.67 0.83
N ASN A 14 12.22 1.11 -0.23
CA ASN A 14 12.39 1.66 -1.59
C ASN A 14 11.81 3.06 -1.72
N SER A 15 10.62 3.33 -1.17
CA SER A 15 9.98 4.65 -1.29
C SER A 15 10.78 5.74 -0.54
N ILE A 16 11.31 5.42 0.65
CA ILE A 16 12.17 6.34 1.42
C ILE A 16 13.49 6.60 0.69
N LEU A 17 14.13 5.56 0.13
CA LEU A 17 15.36 5.72 -0.65
C LEU A 17 15.14 6.54 -1.92
N PHE A 18 14.06 6.29 -2.66
CA PHE A 18 13.70 7.08 -3.84
C PHE A 18 13.46 8.54 -3.48
N PHE A 19 12.79 8.81 -2.36
CA PHE A 19 12.50 10.17 -1.93
C PHE A 19 13.76 10.95 -1.53
N ILE A 20 14.71 10.31 -0.85
CA ILE A 20 16.03 10.90 -0.53
C ILE A 20 16.81 11.24 -1.81
N VAL A 21 16.74 10.37 -2.83
CA VAL A 21 17.39 10.60 -4.13
C VAL A 21 16.74 11.77 -4.88
N ILE A 22 15.41 11.88 -4.84
CA ILE A 22 14.62 12.97 -5.44
C ILE A 22 14.93 14.32 -4.79
N LEU A 23 15.02 14.39 -3.46
CA LEU A 23 15.34 15.62 -2.75
C LEU A 23 16.78 16.10 -2.97
N ARG A 24 17.71 15.15 -3.16
CA ARG A 24 19.14 15.47 -3.34
C ARG A 24 19.48 15.89 -4.76
N SER A 25 18.70 15.48 -5.76
CA SER A 25 19.04 15.74 -7.15
C SER A 25 18.39 17.01 -7.66
N SER A 26 19.16 18.11 -7.65
CA SER A 26 18.85 19.37 -8.34
C SER A 26 18.90 19.23 -9.88
N MET A 27 18.55 18.07 -10.43
CA MET A 27 18.62 17.72 -11.84
C MET A 27 17.29 17.10 -12.29
N PHE A 28 16.72 17.61 -13.38
CA PHE A 28 15.41 17.19 -13.90
C PHE A 28 15.38 15.75 -14.45
N TYR A 29 16.52 15.26 -14.95
CA TYR A 29 16.62 13.91 -15.55
C TYR A 29 16.26 12.76 -14.60
N PRO A 30 16.83 12.65 -13.39
CA PRO A 30 16.48 11.57 -12.46
C PRO A 30 15.03 11.64 -11.95
N LEU A 31 14.44 12.83 -11.87
CA LEU A 31 13.02 13.01 -11.55
C LEU A 31 12.11 12.40 -12.62
N ALA A 32 12.39 12.64 -13.89
CA ALA A 32 11.61 12.08 -14.99
C ALA A 32 11.72 10.54 -15.05
N ILE A 33 12.93 10.00 -14.87
CA ILE A 33 13.18 8.55 -14.88
C ILE A 33 12.44 7.87 -13.71
N SER A 34 12.53 8.43 -12.50
CA SER A 34 11.84 7.88 -11.33
C SER A 34 10.32 7.95 -11.46
N CYS A 35 9.78 9.05 -12.00
CA CYS A 35 8.35 9.17 -12.30
C CYS A 35 7.88 8.11 -13.32
N GLY A 36 8.67 7.87 -14.36
CA GLY A 36 8.38 6.84 -15.36
C GLY A 36 8.37 5.44 -14.77
N PHE A 37 9.39 5.09 -13.96
CA PHE A 37 9.43 3.80 -13.27
C PHE A 37 8.28 3.64 -12.27
N MET A 38 7.97 4.68 -11.49
CA MET A 38 6.85 4.65 -10.56
C MET A 38 5.53 4.38 -11.28
N GLY A 39 5.27 5.06 -12.41
CA GLY A 39 4.07 4.83 -13.21
C GLY A 39 4.01 3.42 -13.82
N LEU A 40 5.12 2.91 -14.36
CA LEU A 40 5.19 1.58 -14.95
C LEU A 40 4.89 0.47 -13.93
N PHE A 41 5.36 0.60 -12.69
CA PHE A 41 5.06 -0.37 -11.64
C PHE A 41 3.65 -0.21 -11.08
N LEU A 42 3.05 0.97 -11.16
CA LEU A 42 1.72 1.23 -10.61
C LEU A 42 0.59 0.62 -11.46
N LEU A 43 0.78 0.55 -12.78
CA LEU A 43 -0.19 -0.04 -13.71
C LEU A 43 -0.57 -1.50 -13.39
N PRO A 44 0.39 -2.44 -13.22
CA PRO A 44 0.07 -3.82 -12.82
C PRO A 44 -0.31 -3.94 -11.34
N LEU A 45 0.05 -2.96 -10.50
CA LEU A 45 -0.27 -2.97 -9.07
C LEU A 45 -1.75 -2.64 -8.82
N LEU A 46 -2.36 -1.80 -9.66
CA LEU A 46 -3.75 -1.37 -9.50
C LEU A 46 -4.76 -2.52 -9.38
N PRO A 47 -4.80 -3.53 -10.30
CA PRO A 47 -5.74 -4.65 -10.17
C PRO A 47 -5.45 -5.51 -8.91
N VAL A 48 -4.18 -5.67 -8.54
CA VAL A 48 -3.78 -6.44 -7.34
C VAL A 48 -4.30 -5.77 -6.05
N VAL A 49 -4.23 -4.44 -5.97
CA VAL A 49 -4.76 -3.68 -4.83
C VAL A 49 -6.28 -3.80 -4.76
N PHE A 50 -6.97 -3.80 -5.90
CA PHE A 50 -8.42 -3.98 -5.92
C PHE A 50 -8.85 -5.38 -5.49
N GLU A 51 -8.19 -6.44 -5.96
CA GLU A 51 -8.46 -7.80 -5.49
C GLU A 51 -8.27 -7.90 -3.97
N TYR A 52 -7.18 -7.35 -3.46
CA TYR A 52 -6.91 -7.34 -2.02
C TYR A 52 -7.95 -6.55 -1.21
N ALA A 53 -8.37 -5.37 -1.68
CA ALA A 53 -9.38 -4.56 -1.00
C ALA A 53 -10.73 -5.29 -0.91
N VAL A 54 -11.12 -6.01 -1.98
CA VAL A 54 -12.36 -6.79 -2.01
C VAL A 54 -12.29 -7.97 -1.04
N GLU A 55 -11.15 -8.66 -0.96
CA GLU A 55 -10.96 -9.77 -0.01
C GLU A 55 -11.02 -9.33 1.45
N CYS A 56 -10.59 -8.10 1.75
CA CYS A 56 -10.62 -7.54 3.10
C CYS A 56 -12.01 -7.02 3.52
N THR A 57 -12.87 -6.67 2.54
CA THR A 57 -14.18 -6.04 2.81
C THR A 57 -15.34 -7.04 2.72
N TYR A 58 -15.10 -8.35 2.73
CA TYR A 58 -16.18 -9.35 2.67
C TYR A 58 -17.15 -9.21 3.87
N PRO A 59 -18.49 -9.23 3.69
CA PRO A 59 -19.28 -9.58 2.51
C PRO A 59 -19.80 -8.38 1.67
N VAL A 60 -19.10 -7.24 1.70
CA VAL A 60 -19.53 -6.04 0.98
C VAL A 60 -19.19 -6.16 -0.51
N ASN A 61 -20.11 -5.66 -1.34
CA ASN A 61 -20.03 -5.63 -2.79
C ASN A 61 -18.76 -4.88 -3.25
N ALA A 62 -17.98 -5.54 -4.12
CA ALA A 62 -16.67 -5.09 -4.59
C ALA A 62 -16.66 -3.65 -5.14
N THR A 63 -17.73 -3.26 -5.85
CA THR A 63 -17.89 -1.92 -6.44
C THR A 63 -17.88 -0.79 -5.40
N TRP A 64 -18.42 -1.02 -4.21
CA TRP A 64 -18.44 0.01 -3.16
C TRP A 64 -17.08 0.14 -2.47
N SER A 65 -16.38 -0.97 -2.26
CA SER A 65 -15.04 -0.97 -1.65
C SER A 65 -14.03 -0.23 -2.52
N THR A 66 -14.02 -0.50 -3.83
CA THR A 66 -13.12 0.20 -4.77
C THR A 66 -13.49 1.68 -4.93
N GLY A 67 -14.78 2.01 -4.97
CA GLY A 67 -15.26 3.39 -5.00
C GLY A 67 -14.85 4.19 -3.76
N LEU A 68 -14.97 3.60 -2.56
CA LEU A 68 -14.52 4.22 -1.31
C LEU A 68 -13.00 4.37 -1.26
N LEU A 69 -12.24 3.34 -1.66
CA LEU A 69 -10.79 3.39 -1.73
C LEU A 69 -10.30 4.55 -2.59
N LEU A 70 -10.87 4.71 -3.78
CA LEU A 70 -10.54 5.81 -4.69
C LEU A 70 -10.98 7.17 -4.14
N SER A 71 -12.18 7.25 -3.55
CA SER A 71 -12.70 8.51 -3.00
C SER A 71 -11.85 9.02 -1.85
N VAL A 72 -11.52 8.14 -0.90
CA VAL A 72 -10.65 8.46 0.25
C VAL A 72 -9.25 8.87 -0.24
N SER A 73 -8.71 8.17 -1.24
CA SER A 73 -7.39 8.48 -1.80
C SER A 73 -7.35 9.86 -2.44
N ASN A 74 -8.38 10.23 -3.21
CA ASN A 74 -8.47 11.55 -3.85
C ASN A 74 -8.62 12.67 -2.81
N VAL A 75 -9.47 12.48 -1.79
CA VAL A 75 -9.65 13.47 -0.72
C VAL A 75 -8.35 13.66 0.06
N LEU A 76 -7.68 12.57 0.44
CA LEU A 76 -6.41 12.63 1.14
C LEU A 76 -5.31 13.29 0.31
N GLY A 77 -5.23 12.98 -0.99
CA GLY A 77 -4.31 13.60 -1.93
C GLY A 77 -4.55 15.10 -2.10
N GLY A 78 -5.81 15.52 -2.22
CA GLY A 78 -6.18 16.94 -2.30
C GLY A 78 -5.80 17.73 -1.06
N ILE A 79 -6.09 17.19 0.13
CA ILE A 79 -5.70 17.80 1.42
C ILE A 79 -4.17 17.93 1.49
N PHE A 80 -3.45 16.90 1.06
CA PHE A 80 -1.98 16.89 1.08
C PHE A 80 -1.38 17.97 0.19
N VAL A 81 -1.86 18.11 -1.05
CA VAL A 81 -1.41 19.16 -1.97
C VAL A 81 -1.71 20.55 -1.40
N PHE A 82 -2.88 20.75 -0.79
CA PHE A 82 -3.24 22.03 -0.19
C PHE A 82 -2.30 22.43 0.97
N ILE A 83 -1.97 21.48 1.85
CA ILE A 83 -1.01 21.69 2.94
C ILE A 83 0.37 21.99 2.37
N LEU A 84 0.80 21.24 1.36
CA LEU A 84 2.12 21.40 0.75
C LEU A 84 2.26 22.77 0.06
N GLU A 85 1.23 23.21 -0.67
CA GLU A 85 1.20 24.56 -1.25
C GLU A 85 1.26 25.65 -0.19
N GLY A 86 0.51 25.50 0.91
CA GLY A 86 0.56 26.43 2.03
C GLY A 86 1.95 26.53 2.65
N LEU A 87 2.64 25.40 2.75
CA LEU A 87 3.97 25.30 3.32
C LEU A 87 5.05 25.87 2.39
N ILE A 88 4.91 25.66 1.08
CA ILE A 88 5.79 26.25 0.05
C ILE A 88 5.62 27.78 0.00
N LYS A 89 4.37 28.29 0.03
CA LYS A 89 4.08 29.74 0.02
C LYS A 89 4.60 30.47 1.26
N ARG A 90 4.72 29.79 2.41
CA ARG A 90 5.25 30.35 3.66
C ARG A 90 6.79 30.35 3.71
N ASN A 91 7.46 29.51 2.93
CA ASN A 91 8.93 29.38 2.88
C ASN A 91 9.53 30.08 1.64
N VAL A 92 9.40 31.41 1.58
CA VAL A 92 10.15 32.26 0.63
C VAL A 92 11.67 32.20 0.98
N PRO A 93 12.60 32.23 0.00
CA PRO A 93 13.80 31.41 0.04
C PRO A 93 14.94 32.10 0.80
N GLU A 94 15.21 31.66 2.02
CA GLU A 94 16.59 31.68 2.50
C GLU A 94 17.22 30.36 2.09
N TYR A 95 17.73 30.32 0.86
CA TYR A 95 18.77 29.36 0.47
C TYR A 95 20.00 29.70 1.30
N THR A 96 20.01 29.28 2.56
CA THR A 96 21.20 29.31 3.40
C THR A 96 22.04 28.10 3.01
N PRO A 97 23.25 28.30 2.46
CA PRO A 97 24.13 27.21 2.09
C PRO A 97 24.52 26.45 3.36
N GLY A 98 23.93 25.26 3.57
CA GLY A 98 24.21 24.42 4.73
C GLY A 98 23.01 23.76 5.38
N VAL A 99 21.77 24.14 5.06
CA VAL A 99 20.56 23.50 5.61
C VAL A 99 19.85 22.72 4.51
N VAL A 100 20.21 21.44 4.39
CA VAL A 100 19.79 20.52 3.31
C VAL A 100 18.36 19.95 3.47
N VAL A 101 17.56 20.46 4.41
CA VAL A 101 16.21 19.92 4.68
C VAL A 101 15.16 21.01 4.52
N THR A 102 14.59 21.11 3.32
CA THR A 102 13.39 21.90 3.04
C THR A 102 12.25 21.49 4.00
N SER A 103 11.55 22.45 4.61
CA SER A 103 10.45 22.16 5.55
C SER A 103 9.33 21.33 4.92
N ALA A 104 9.09 21.49 3.62
CA ALA A 104 8.18 20.65 2.84
C ALA A 104 8.65 19.18 2.77
N ALA A 105 9.95 18.94 2.62
CA ALA A 105 10.50 17.58 2.61
C ALA A 105 10.34 16.87 3.97
N THR A 106 10.53 17.62 5.06
CA THR A 106 10.32 17.10 6.43
C THR A 106 8.87 16.70 6.65
N PHE A 107 7.92 17.53 6.19
CA PHE A 107 6.50 17.22 6.30
C PHE A 107 6.12 15.94 5.53
N ILE A 108 6.63 15.78 4.31
CA ILE A 108 6.39 14.58 3.50
C ILE A 108 6.97 13.33 4.19
N LEU A 109 8.18 13.40 4.74
CA LEU A 109 8.76 12.28 5.50
C LEU A 109 7.94 11.92 6.73
N CYS A 110 7.44 12.90 7.48
CA CYS A 110 6.58 12.65 8.65
C CYS A 110 5.28 11.94 8.24
N VAL A 111 4.59 12.40 7.19
CA VAL A 111 3.36 11.77 6.69
C VAL A 111 3.63 10.34 6.20
N MET A 112 4.76 10.10 5.53
CA MET A 112 5.14 8.76 5.08
C MET A 112 5.42 7.82 6.25
N ILE A 113 6.09 8.28 7.30
CA ILE A 113 6.34 7.48 8.51
C ILE A 113 5.02 7.17 9.23
N ILE A 114 4.15 8.18 9.39
CA ILE A 114 2.84 8.03 10.03
C ILE A 114 1.94 7.09 9.22
N GLY A 115 2.02 7.09 7.88
CA GLY A 115 1.31 6.16 7.02
C GLY A 115 1.91 4.75 7.03
N ALA A 116 3.23 4.62 7.06
CA ALA A 116 3.92 3.33 7.06
C ALA A 116 3.77 2.57 8.39
N LEU A 117 3.71 3.27 9.52
CA LEU A 117 3.52 2.68 10.85
C LEU A 117 2.29 1.75 10.96
N PRO A 118 1.06 2.20 10.67
CA PRO A 118 -0.11 1.33 10.73
C PRO A 118 -0.03 0.20 9.70
N LEU A 119 0.59 0.42 8.53
CA LEU A 119 0.82 -0.62 7.52
C LEU A 119 1.76 -1.73 7.98
N LEU A 120 2.72 -1.43 8.87
CA LEU A 120 3.65 -2.41 9.45
C LEU A 120 3.02 -3.21 10.58
N PHE A 121 2.16 -2.58 11.39
CA PHE A 121 1.53 -3.24 12.53
C PHE A 121 0.20 -3.93 12.20
N TYR A 122 -0.48 -3.54 11.11
CA TYR A 122 -1.76 -4.10 10.74
C TYR A 122 -1.60 -5.42 9.97
N TYR A 123 -1.70 -6.52 10.70
CA TYR A 123 -1.94 -7.84 10.13
C TYR A 123 -3.39 -7.90 9.65
N VAL A 124 -3.61 -7.68 8.36
CA VAL A 124 -4.93 -7.89 7.77
C VAL A 124 -5.18 -9.40 7.65
N PRO A 125 -6.19 -9.97 8.33
CA PRO A 125 -6.57 -11.36 8.11
C PRO A 125 -7.34 -11.48 6.79
N TYR A 126 -7.03 -12.50 5.99
CA TYR A 126 -7.71 -12.80 4.74
C TYR A 126 -9.09 -13.41 5.03
N LEU A 127 -10.13 -12.57 5.08
CA LEU A 127 -11.50 -12.98 5.44
C LEU A 127 -12.08 -13.98 4.45
N ARG A 128 -11.79 -13.82 3.16
CA ARG A 128 -12.27 -14.73 2.10
C ARG A 128 -11.76 -16.16 2.29
N LEU A 129 -10.46 -16.33 2.52
CA LEU A 129 -9.87 -17.66 2.79
C LEU A 129 -10.53 -18.29 4.03
N HIS A 130 -10.78 -17.49 5.08
CA HIS A 130 -11.43 -17.98 6.30
C HIS A 130 -12.89 -18.38 6.09
N SER A 131 -13.59 -17.78 5.12
CA SER A 131 -14.97 -18.13 4.76
C SER A 131 -15.08 -19.38 3.87
N GLU A 132 -14.09 -19.63 3.01
CA GLU A 132 -14.11 -20.75 2.06
C GLU A 132 -13.62 -22.08 2.70
N VAL A 133 -12.65 -22.03 3.62
CA VAL A 133 -12.09 -23.20 4.33
C VAL A 133 -13.14 -24.10 4.99
N PRO A 134 -14.09 -23.61 5.81
CA PRO A 134 -15.08 -24.47 6.47
C PRO A 134 -16.07 -25.12 5.49
N HIS A 135 -16.36 -24.47 4.35
CA HIS A 135 -17.23 -25.04 3.32
C HIS A 135 -16.54 -26.16 2.54
N ILE A 136 -15.26 -25.98 2.20
CA ILE A 136 -14.45 -27.00 1.53
C ILE A 136 -14.28 -28.23 2.43
N ILE A 137 -13.97 -28.05 3.71
CA ILE A 137 -13.82 -29.17 4.67
C ILE A 137 -15.11 -30.01 4.74
N LYS A 138 -16.28 -29.36 4.82
CA LYS A 138 -17.57 -30.07 4.82
C LYS A 138 -17.80 -30.84 3.52
N HIS A 139 -17.45 -30.25 2.38
CA HIS A 139 -17.61 -30.89 1.08
C HIS A 139 -16.65 -32.08 0.91
N THR A 140 -15.39 -31.93 1.30
CA THR A 140 -14.40 -33.01 1.29
C THR A 140 -14.80 -34.14 2.25
N ALA A 141 -15.28 -33.82 3.46
CA ALA A 141 -15.78 -34.83 4.40
C ALA A 141 -16.99 -35.61 3.84
N ASN A 142 -17.92 -34.91 3.18
CA ASN A 142 -19.08 -35.54 2.54
C ASN A 142 -18.67 -36.42 1.34
N THR A 143 -17.78 -35.92 0.48
CA THR A 143 -17.24 -36.70 -0.65
C THR A 143 -16.45 -37.93 -0.18
N ASN A 144 -15.66 -37.82 0.89
CA ASN A 144 -14.93 -38.95 1.47
C ASN A 144 -15.88 -40.00 2.07
N ALA A 145 -16.98 -39.56 2.71
CA ALA A 145 -18.03 -40.45 3.21
C ALA A 145 -18.75 -41.20 2.07
N HIS A 146 -19.00 -40.53 0.93
CA HIS A 146 -19.60 -41.15 -0.26
C HIS A 146 -18.68 -42.15 -0.97
N LEU A 147 -17.37 -41.94 -0.93
CA LEU A 147 -16.39 -42.82 -1.58
C LEU A 147 -15.96 -44.01 -0.72
N GLY A 148 -16.45 -44.12 0.53
CA GLY A 148 -16.06 -45.20 1.44
C GLY A 148 -14.57 -45.22 1.77
N VAL A 149 -13.86 -44.12 1.51
CA VAL A 149 -12.43 -43.95 1.84
C VAL A 149 -12.37 -43.68 3.33
N ASN A 150 -12.41 -44.76 4.10
CA ASN A 150 -12.00 -44.75 5.49
C ASN A 150 -10.49 -44.49 5.48
N GLU A 151 -10.09 -43.24 5.74
CA GLU A 151 -8.68 -42.92 5.98
C GLU A 151 -8.24 -43.63 7.26
N GLY A 152 -7.76 -44.87 7.08
CA GLY A 152 -6.87 -45.51 8.04
C GLY A 152 -5.56 -44.72 8.04
N LEU A 153 -5.49 -43.70 8.90
CA LEU A 153 -4.23 -43.09 9.31
C LEU A 153 -4.27 -42.88 10.84
N SER A 154 -4.07 -44.00 11.54
CA SER A 154 -3.35 -44.06 12.81
C SER A 154 -1.89 -43.64 12.65
#